data_AF-A0A6B0GI04-F1
#
_entry.id   AF-A0A6B0GI04-F1
#
_cell.length_a   1.000
_cell.length_b   1.000
_cell.length_c   1.000
_cell.angle_alpha   90.00
_cell.angle_beta   90.00
_cell.angle_gamma   90.00
#
_symmetry.space_group_name_H-M   'P 1'
#
loop_
_entity.id
_entity.type
_entity.pdbx_description
1 polymer ?
#
loop_
_entity_poly.entity_id
_entity_poly.type
_entity_poly.pdbx_seq_one_letter_code
_entity_poly.pdbx_strand_id
1 'polypeptide(L)'
;MDPIALEVFRNRLEGVAEEMGQVLIRGAYSPNIKERRDCSTALFDADGRLVAQAEHIPVHLGAMPAAVDAVLERDPRAGDVWVLNDPFAGGTHLPDVTMVSPVGATSDDGGRDGGSESGDRLGYAVSRAHHADVGGATPGSMPAGAAAIYEEGVRIPPVRLQRGGERVEDVIDLLLANVRNPDERRADLRAQLAANERGADRLRELAANDDHPLDEAFDAVVDYSRERTTSALGDLPDGTYEAEDVLEGDGRTDEDVPVVASVTVDGDSLSVDFTGTADQVTGNCNAPRAVAHSAVYFAVRAVTDPEIPPNQGCYDPITVRIPEGSLLDPKPPAAVVGGNVETSQRVTDVVFEALAEAVPERVPAQGQGTMNNLTVGARDGSFAYYETVGGGFGARSDRDGMDGVQVGMTNTLNTPVEALELAYPLRVERYGFRPDSGGDGEYRGGLGLERAVRVLEPATVSLLTERRRHAPQGRAGGAPGGTGENVVVRPDGDRAVLPAKVTRDVPAESTVVVRTPGGGGYGDPAARDPARRGRDRVDGVVTEDGTLDGTDADGDDDTSE
;
A
#
# COMPACT_ATOMS: atom_id res chain seq x y z
N MET A 1 -34.07 -5.59 -3.55
CA MET A 1 -33.56 -6.51 -4.58
C MET A 1 -33.63 -7.94 -4.07
N ASP A 2 -33.95 -8.95 -4.89
CA ASP A 2 -33.85 -10.35 -4.43
C ASP A 2 -32.38 -10.83 -4.38
N PRO A 3 -32.06 -11.91 -3.64
CA PRO A 3 -30.67 -12.33 -3.46
C PRO A 3 -29.93 -12.71 -4.75
N ILE A 4 -30.63 -13.22 -5.77
CA ILE A 4 -29.99 -13.60 -7.04
C ILE A 4 -29.63 -12.34 -7.82
N ALA A 5 -30.57 -11.39 -7.92
CA ALA A 5 -30.32 -10.11 -8.57
C ALA A 5 -29.18 -9.33 -7.90
N LEU A 6 -29.14 -9.31 -6.56
CA LEU A 6 -28.08 -8.65 -5.78
C LEU A 6 -26.70 -9.24 -6.08
N GLU A 7 -26.58 -10.58 -6.03
CA GLU A 7 -25.31 -11.26 -6.33
C GLU A 7 -24.83 -11.00 -7.76
N VAL A 8 -25.75 -11.04 -8.74
CA VAL A 8 -25.42 -10.74 -10.15
C VAL A 8 -24.95 -9.28 -10.29
N PHE A 9 -25.65 -8.34 -9.68
CA PHE A 9 -25.33 -6.93 -9.78
C PHE A 9 -24.00 -6.58 -9.09
N ARG A 10 -23.75 -7.13 -7.89
CA ARG A 10 -22.45 -7.00 -7.20
C ARG A 10 -21.29 -7.47 -8.08
N ASN A 11 -21.38 -8.68 -8.63
CA ASN A 11 -20.33 -9.25 -9.48
C ASN A 11 -20.13 -8.41 -10.76
N ARG A 12 -21.20 -7.81 -11.32
CA ARG A 12 -21.08 -6.89 -12.45
C ARG A 12 -20.27 -5.66 -12.08
N LEU A 13 -20.56 -5.01 -10.95
CA LEU A 13 -19.85 -3.81 -10.51
C LEU A 13 -18.36 -4.08 -10.23
N GLU A 14 -18.05 -5.16 -9.53
CA GLU A 14 -16.68 -5.62 -9.32
C GLU A 14 -15.99 -5.89 -10.67
N GLY A 15 -16.68 -6.54 -11.61
CA GLY A 15 -16.19 -6.78 -12.96
C GLY A 15 -15.90 -5.50 -13.74
N VAL A 16 -16.70 -4.45 -13.57
CA VAL A 16 -16.42 -3.13 -14.17
C VAL A 16 -15.16 -2.51 -13.57
N ALA A 17 -15.04 -2.50 -12.24
CA ALA A 17 -13.85 -1.96 -11.59
C ALA A 17 -12.58 -2.70 -12.04
N GLU A 18 -12.62 -4.03 -12.15
CA GLU A 18 -11.50 -4.85 -12.63
C GLU A 18 -11.21 -4.57 -14.12
N GLU A 19 -12.24 -4.42 -14.96
CA GLU A 19 -12.05 -4.05 -16.37
C GLU A 19 -11.35 -2.70 -16.53
N MET A 20 -11.71 -1.70 -15.71
CA MET A 20 -11.01 -0.42 -15.67
C MET A 20 -9.53 -0.61 -15.30
N GLY A 21 -9.24 -1.42 -14.28
CA GLY A 21 -7.87 -1.73 -13.84
C GLY A 21 -7.05 -2.38 -14.96
N GLN A 22 -7.63 -3.33 -15.69
CA GLN A 22 -6.96 -3.96 -16.84
C GLN A 22 -6.68 -2.97 -17.98
N VAL A 23 -7.58 -2.02 -18.25
CA VAL A 23 -7.33 -0.94 -19.23
C VAL A 23 -6.15 -0.07 -18.79
N LEU A 24 -6.10 0.32 -17.52
CA LEU A 24 -5.01 1.11 -16.96
C LEU A 24 -3.67 0.37 -17.06
N ILE A 25 -3.60 -0.86 -16.56
CA ILE A 25 -2.37 -1.67 -16.53
C ILE A 25 -1.81 -1.89 -17.94
N ARG A 26 -2.67 -2.21 -18.92
CA ARG A 26 -2.24 -2.48 -20.30
C ARG A 26 -1.94 -1.21 -21.10
N GLY A 27 -2.56 -0.09 -20.74
CA GLY A 27 -2.38 1.19 -21.40
C GLY A 27 -1.18 1.99 -20.88
N ALA A 28 -0.76 1.75 -19.64
CA ALA A 28 0.35 2.45 -19.01
C ALA A 28 1.71 2.11 -19.63
N TYR A 29 2.63 3.08 -19.59
CA TYR A 29 3.98 2.91 -20.12
C TYR A 29 4.97 2.62 -19.01
N SER A 30 4.75 3.19 -17.82
CA SER A 30 5.66 2.97 -16.71
C SER A 30 5.65 1.52 -16.23
N PRO A 31 6.83 0.89 -16.03
CA PRO A 31 6.94 -0.43 -15.42
C PRO A 31 6.22 -0.53 -14.07
N ASN A 32 6.12 0.57 -13.32
CA ASN A 32 5.41 0.60 -12.04
C ASN A 32 3.93 0.25 -12.17
N ILE A 33 3.22 0.84 -13.13
CA ILE A 33 1.80 0.53 -13.34
C ILE A 33 1.66 -0.77 -14.14
N LYS A 34 2.44 -0.91 -15.22
CA LYS A 34 2.28 -2.00 -16.18
C LYS A 34 2.69 -3.37 -15.63
N GLU A 35 3.85 -3.45 -14.99
CA GLU A 35 4.40 -4.72 -14.49
C GLU A 35 3.99 -4.96 -13.04
N ARG A 36 4.12 -3.94 -12.19
CA ARG A 36 3.90 -4.08 -10.74
C ARG A 36 2.45 -3.90 -10.30
N ARG A 37 1.61 -3.30 -11.15
CA ARG A 37 0.18 -3.01 -10.88
C ARG A 37 -0.06 -2.10 -9.68
N ASP A 38 0.80 -1.09 -9.51
CA ASP A 38 0.65 -0.08 -8.46
C ASP A 38 -0.41 0.97 -8.85
N CYS A 39 -1.66 0.53 -8.90
CA CYS A 39 -2.83 1.32 -9.25
C CYS A 39 -4.10 0.70 -8.68
N SER A 40 -5.20 1.41 -8.59
CA SER A 40 -6.52 0.83 -8.31
C SER A 40 -7.60 1.63 -9.02
N THR A 41 -8.76 1.01 -9.18
CA THR A 41 -9.92 1.60 -9.83
C THR A 41 -11.16 1.34 -9.00
N ALA A 42 -12.10 2.29 -9.02
CA ALA A 42 -13.29 2.23 -8.21
C ALA A 42 -14.47 2.93 -8.89
N LEU A 43 -15.66 2.52 -8.46
CA LEU A 43 -16.94 3.13 -8.82
C LEU A 43 -17.57 3.70 -7.57
N PHE A 44 -18.11 4.91 -7.71
CA PHE A 44 -18.86 5.61 -6.68
C PHE A 44 -20.24 5.93 -7.20
N ASP A 45 -21.22 6.01 -6.31
CA ASP A 45 -22.57 6.47 -6.66
C ASP A 45 -22.64 8.00 -6.84
N ALA A 46 -23.83 8.52 -7.13
CA ALA A 46 -24.05 9.94 -7.36
C ALA A 46 -23.80 10.83 -6.13
N ASP A 47 -23.83 10.25 -4.92
CA ASP A 47 -23.56 10.93 -3.65
C ASP A 47 -22.09 10.80 -3.22
N GLY A 48 -21.28 10.04 -3.96
CA GLY A 48 -19.86 9.80 -3.67
C GLY A 48 -19.60 8.68 -2.67
N ARG A 49 -20.55 7.79 -2.42
CA ARG A 49 -20.28 6.57 -1.65
C ARG A 49 -19.54 5.58 -2.53
N LEU A 50 -18.50 4.94 -1.99
CA LEU A 50 -17.80 3.86 -2.68
C LEU A 50 -18.77 2.68 -2.85
N VAL A 51 -18.92 2.18 -4.09
CA VAL A 51 -19.84 1.07 -4.42
C VAL A 51 -19.08 -0.20 -4.76
N ALA A 52 -17.98 -0.08 -5.52
CA ALA A 52 -17.13 -1.21 -5.88
C ALA A 52 -15.70 -0.75 -6.14
N GLN A 53 -14.73 -1.62 -5.84
CA GLN A 53 -13.31 -1.32 -5.99
C GLN A 53 -12.56 -2.56 -6.49
N ALA A 54 -11.67 -2.37 -7.47
CA ALA A 54 -10.63 -3.31 -7.81
C ALA A 54 -9.40 -2.99 -6.95
N GLU A 55 -9.30 -3.68 -5.82
CA GLU A 55 -8.26 -3.50 -4.83
C GLU A 55 -6.95 -4.16 -5.27
N HIS A 56 -6.09 -3.45 -5.99
CA HIS A 56 -4.74 -3.96 -6.19
C HIS A 56 -3.79 -3.52 -5.07
N ILE A 57 -4.10 -2.46 -4.33
CA ILE A 57 -3.23 -1.89 -3.27
C ILE A 57 -4.05 -1.50 -2.03
N PRO A 58 -3.80 -2.10 -0.84
CA PRO A 58 -4.57 -1.82 0.38
C PRO A 58 -4.51 -0.36 0.90
N VAL A 59 -3.45 0.40 0.64
CA VAL A 59 -3.40 1.82 1.06
C VAL A 59 -4.39 2.72 0.32
N HIS A 60 -5.08 2.21 -0.71
CA HIS A 60 -6.09 2.98 -1.45
C HIS A 60 -7.49 2.95 -0.82
N LEU A 61 -7.77 2.03 0.12
CA LEU A 61 -9.12 1.76 0.66
C LEU A 61 -9.80 3.00 1.25
N GLY A 62 -9.12 3.69 2.16
CA GLY A 62 -9.61 4.92 2.80
C GLY A 62 -9.29 6.17 1.99
N ALA A 63 -8.49 6.07 0.94
CA ALA A 63 -7.95 7.23 0.25
C ALA A 63 -8.70 7.64 -1.02
N MET A 64 -9.33 6.70 -1.73
CA MET A 64 -10.21 7.05 -2.85
C MET A 64 -11.46 7.82 -2.40
N PRO A 65 -12.16 7.46 -1.30
CA PRO A 65 -13.27 8.25 -0.79
C PRO A 65 -12.90 9.71 -0.52
N ALA A 66 -11.77 9.95 0.18
CA ALA A 66 -11.29 11.30 0.46
C ALA A 66 -10.99 12.12 -0.81
N ALA A 67 -10.54 11.48 -1.89
CA ALA A 67 -10.32 12.14 -3.17
C ALA A 67 -11.64 12.52 -3.87
N VAL A 68 -12.66 11.68 -3.78
CA VAL A 68 -14.00 11.95 -4.32
C VAL A 68 -14.66 13.08 -3.55
N ASP A 69 -14.60 13.06 -2.21
CA ASP A 69 -15.13 14.14 -1.35
C ASP A 69 -14.53 15.51 -1.73
N ALA A 70 -13.21 15.58 -1.90
CA ALA A 70 -12.51 16.80 -2.29
C ALA A 70 -12.94 17.33 -3.68
N VAL A 71 -13.39 16.43 -4.57
CA VAL A 71 -13.91 16.78 -5.89
C VAL A 71 -15.38 17.17 -5.83
N LEU A 72 -16.20 16.53 -4.98
CA LEU A 72 -17.60 16.88 -4.75
C LEU A 72 -17.77 18.33 -4.28
N GLU A 73 -16.86 18.81 -3.43
CA GLU A 73 -16.82 20.22 -3.00
C GLU A 73 -16.64 21.22 -4.17
N ARG A 74 -16.28 20.75 -5.36
CA ARG A 74 -16.06 21.57 -6.56
C ARG A 74 -17.22 21.59 -7.54
N ASP A 75 -18.37 21.01 -7.19
CA ASP A 75 -19.56 20.87 -8.04
C ASP A 75 -19.22 20.22 -9.40
N PRO A 76 -18.76 18.95 -9.39
CA PRO A 76 -18.23 18.31 -10.59
C PRO A 76 -19.38 17.91 -11.53
N ARG A 77 -19.15 18.08 -12.84
CA ARG A 77 -20.14 17.85 -13.91
C ARG A 77 -19.74 16.71 -14.83
N ALA A 78 -20.73 16.04 -15.43
CA ALA A 78 -20.48 15.05 -16.47
C ALA A 78 -19.67 15.68 -17.63
N GLY A 79 -18.76 14.89 -18.20
CA GLY A 79 -17.80 15.35 -19.22
C GLY A 79 -16.53 16.01 -18.67
N ASP A 80 -16.51 16.41 -17.40
CA ASP A 80 -15.27 16.84 -16.73
C ASP A 80 -14.44 15.63 -16.28
N VAL A 81 -13.13 15.81 -16.16
CA VAL A 81 -12.25 14.88 -15.43
C VAL A 81 -11.40 15.70 -14.48
N TRP A 82 -11.48 15.38 -13.19
CA TRP A 82 -10.70 16.01 -12.15
C TRP A 82 -9.45 15.19 -11.86
N VAL A 83 -8.35 15.87 -11.51
CA VAL A 83 -7.08 15.26 -11.10
C VAL A 83 -6.58 15.89 -9.81
N LEU A 84 -6.02 15.08 -8.92
CA LEU A 84 -5.41 15.50 -7.67
C LEU A 84 -4.36 14.51 -7.17
N ASN A 85 -3.42 14.99 -6.36
CA ASN A 85 -2.52 14.17 -5.53
C ASN A 85 -2.20 14.84 -4.18
N ASP A 86 -2.75 16.03 -3.91
CA ASP A 86 -2.41 16.82 -2.71
C ASP A 86 -2.87 16.08 -1.45
N PRO A 87 -1.95 15.63 -0.56
CA PRO A 87 -2.28 14.87 0.64
C PRO A 87 -3.13 15.66 1.63
N PHE A 88 -3.15 16.99 1.52
CA PHE A 88 -3.96 17.87 2.35
C PHE A 88 -5.31 18.21 1.72
N ALA A 89 -5.62 17.63 0.55
CA ALA A 89 -6.86 17.83 -0.18
C ALA A 89 -7.31 16.54 -0.92
N GLY A 90 -7.29 15.39 -0.22
CA GLY A 90 -7.82 14.11 -0.71
C GLY A 90 -6.80 13.10 -1.24
N GLY A 91 -5.50 13.45 -1.29
CA GLY A 91 -4.41 12.55 -1.65
C GLY A 91 -3.84 11.74 -0.47
N THR A 92 -2.92 10.83 -0.77
CA THR A 92 -2.11 10.05 0.21
C THR A 92 -0.67 10.51 0.26
N HIS A 93 -0.05 10.60 -0.91
CA HIS A 93 1.27 11.18 -1.14
C HIS A 93 1.34 11.65 -2.60
N LEU A 94 2.34 12.46 -2.94
CA LEU A 94 2.36 13.09 -4.27
C LEU A 94 2.49 12.11 -5.44
N PRO A 95 3.20 10.96 -5.33
CA PRO A 95 3.25 9.99 -6.42
C PRO A 95 1.88 9.37 -6.77
N ASP A 96 0.93 9.29 -5.85
CA ASP A 96 -0.41 8.75 -6.13
C ASP A 96 -1.30 9.80 -6.79
N VAL A 97 -1.43 9.73 -8.11
CA VAL A 97 -2.29 10.63 -8.90
C VAL A 97 -3.67 10.01 -9.07
N THR A 98 -4.69 10.69 -8.55
CA THR A 98 -6.09 10.26 -8.62
C THR A 98 -6.85 11.05 -9.69
N MET A 99 -7.62 10.36 -10.52
CA MET A 99 -8.56 10.96 -11.46
C MET A 99 -10.00 10.59 -11.09
N VAL A 100 -10.87 11.60 -10.99
CA VAL A 100 -12.29 11.44 -10.68
C VAL A 100 -13.12 11.95 -11.86
N SER A 101 -13.91 11.06 -12.46
CA SER A 101 -14.72 11.34 -13.63
C SER A 101 -16.20 11.18 -13.30
N PRO A 102 -16.98 12.28 -13.22
CA PRO A 102 -18.43 12.19 -13.06
C PRO A 102 -19.07 11.59 -14.31
N VAL A 103 -20.03 10.70 -14.12
CA VAL A 103 -20.69 9.95 -15.18
C VAL A 103 -22.15 10.37 -15.29
N GLY A 104 -22.54 10.91 -16.43
CA GLY A 104 -23.93 11.23 -16.77
C GLY A 104 -24.65 10.06 -17.45
N ALA A 105 -25.99 10.13 -17.49
CA ALA A 105 -26.84 9.12 -18.12
C ALA A 105 -26.65 8.97 -19.64
N THR A 106 -26.14 9.99 -20.33
CA THR A 106 -25.89 9.93 -21.78
C THR A 106 -24.40 10.09 -22.09
N SER A 107 -23.99 9.69 -23.30
CA SER A 107 -22.61 9.88 -23.79
C SER A 107 -22.38 11.26 -24.41
N ASP A 108 -23.46 12.03 -24.63
CA ASP A 108 -23.47 13.31 -25.34
C ASP A 108 -23.30 14.47 -24.33
N ASP A 109 -22.30 14.34 -23.44
CA ASP A 109 -21.94 15.35 -22.43
C ASP A 109 -21.18 16.56 -23.04
N GLY A 110 -21.22 16.68 -24.37
CA GLY A 110 -20.58 17.73 -25.15
C GLY A 110 -21.31 19.08 -25.06
N GLY A 111 -20.79 19.96 -24.21
CA GLY A 111 -20.69 21.39 -24.52
C GLY A 111 -21.98 22.23 -24.57
N ARG A 112 -23.04 21.88 -23.83
CA ARG A 112 -24.10 22.87 -23.56
C ARG A 112 -23.93 23.46 -22.17
N ASP A 113 -23.78 24.78 -22.12
CA ASP A 113 -23.87 25.68 -20.96
C ASP A 113 -25.24 25.59 -20.21
N GLY A 114 -26.07 24.58 -20.52
CA GLY A 114 -27.31 24.25 -19.83
C GLY A 114 -27.06 23.09 -18.89
N GLY A 115 -27.07 23.38 -17.59
CA GLY A 115 -26.76 22.42 -16.53
C GLY A 115 -27.51 21.11 -16.66
N SER A 116 -26.76 20.01 -16.68
CA SER A 116 -27.23 18.78 -16.06
C SER A 116 -27.48 19.13 -14.59
N GLU A 117 -28.75 19.10 -14.18
CA GLU A 117 -29.10 19.21 -12.77
C GLU A 117 -28.44 18.03 -12.02
N SER A 118 -28.21 18.17 -10.72
CA SER A 118 -27.59 17.14 -9.88
C SER A 118 -28.23 15.75 -9.98
N GLY A 119 -29.46 15.65 -10.52
CA GLY A 119 -30.25 14.44 -10.70
C GLY A 119 -29.97 13.58 -11.94
N ASP A 120 -29.07 13.99 -12.87
CA ASP A 120 -28.73 13.17 -14.06
C ASP A 120 -27.41 12.40 -13.93
N ARG A 121 -26.76 12.45 -12.76
CA ARG A 121 -25.48 11.76 -12.48
C ARG A 121 -25.75 10.31 -12.09
N LEU A 122 -25.12 9.39 -12.79
CA LEU A 122 -25.13 7.97 -12.44
C LEU A 122 -24.13 7.65 -11.33
N GLY A 123 -23.02 8.39 -11.24
CA GLY A 123 -21.96 8.16 -10.27
C GLY A 123 -20.60 8.68 -10.75
N TYR A 124 -19.53 8.09 -10.25
CA TYR A 124 -18.16 8.45 -10.62
C TYR A 124 -17.33 7.21 -10.97
N ALA A 125 -16.53 7.33 -12.03
CA ALA A 125 -15.44 6.41 -12.32
C ALA A 125 -14.13 7.01 -11.80
N VAL A 126 -13.39 6.25 -11.00
CA VAL A 126 -12.20 6.73 -10.31
C VAL A 126 -11.03 5.80 -10.59
N SER A 127 -9.87 6.39 -10.86
CA SER A 127 -8.59 5.66 -10.92
C SER A 127 -7.54 6.37 -10.09
N ARG A 128 -6.69 5.59 -9.44
CA ARG A 128 -5.47 6.06 -8.80
C ARG A 128 -4.31 5.25 -9.31
N ALA A 129 -3.22 5.92 -9.67
CA ALA A 129 -2.01 5.26 -10.10
C ALA A 129 -0.79 5.91 -9.46
N HIS A 130 0.20 5.10 -9.11
CA HIS A 130 1.47 5.60 -8.61
C HIS A 130 2.37 5.98 -9.78
N HIS A 131 2.58 7.28 -9.95
CA HIS A 131 3.48 7.85 -10.93
C HIS A 131 4.91 7.82 -10.38
N ALA A 132 5.79 7.07 -11.05
CA ALA A 132 7.12 6.78 -10.53
C ALA A 132 7.96 8.03 -10.22
N ASP A 133 7.72 9.17 -10.88
CA ASP A 133 8.33 10.46 -10.57
C ASP A 133 7.31 11.58 -10.78
N VAL A 134 7.19 12.47 -9.80
CA VAL A 134 6.31 13.65 -9.85
C VAL A 134 7.09 14.95 -9.60
N GLY A 135 8.39 14.98 -9.93
CA GLY A 135 9.19 16.21 -9.86
C GLY A 135 9.80 16.53 -8.50
N GLY A 136 9.94 15.56 -7.60
CA GLY A 136 10.56 15.76 -6.28
C GLY A 136 12.04 16.13 -6.36
N ALA A 137 12.63 16.51 -5.22
CA ALA A 137 14.03 16.89 -5.07
C ALA A 137 15.02 15.78 -5.47
N THR A 138 14.56 14.52 -5.44
CA THR A 138 15.29 13.35 -5.93
C THR A 138 14.49 12.67 -7.03
N PRO A 139 15.17 11.99 -7.98
CA PRO A 139 14.51 11.06 -8.88
C PRO A 139 13.63 10.09 -8.11
N GLY A 140 12.45 9.87 -8.67
CA GLY A 140 11.40 9.01 -8.14
C GLY A 140 10.55 9.60 -7.02
N SER A 141 10.74 10.87 -6.65
CA SER A 141 9.88 11.59 -5.69
C SER A 141 9.76 11.00 -4.27
N MET A 142 10.67 10.11 -3.88
CA MET A 142 10.74 9.51 -2.54
C MET A 142 12.00 9.96 -1.75
N PRO A 143 12.29 11.27 -1.55
CA PRO A 143 13.49 11.71 -0.84
C PRO A 143 13.41 11.37 0.66
N ALA A 144 14.34 10.56 1.17
CA ALA A 144 14.38 10.23 2.59
C ALA A 144 14.68 11.46 3.45
N GLY A 145 13.88 11.70 4.49
CA GLY A 145 14.09 12.80 5.42
C GLY A 145 13.75 14.19 4.85
N ALA A 146 12.98 14.27 3.76
CA ALA A 146 12.37 15.52 3.31
C ALA A 146 11.61 16.18 4.47
N ALA A 147 11.77 17.50 4.61
CA ALA A 147 11.20 18.26 5.70
C ALA A 147 9.90 18.96 5.33
N ALA A 148 9.74 19.27 4.03
CA ALA A 148 8.52 19.87 3.51
C ALA A 148 8.01 19.14 2.27
N ILE A 149 6.69 19.12 2.11
CA ILE A 149 5.98 18.55 0.95
C ILE A 149 6.52 19.04 -0.40
N TYR A 150 7.07 20.26 -0.44
CA TYR A 150 7.66 20.87 -1.64
C TYR A 150 8.91 20.13 -2.14
N GLU A 151 9.56 19.36 -1.29
CA GLU A 151 10.69 18.51 -1.66
C GLU A 151 10.23 17.20 -2.31
N GLU A 152 8.97 16.81 -2.17
CA GLU A 152 8.45 15.52 -2.65
C GLU A 152 7.94 15.61 -4.11
N GLY A 153 7.61 16.81 -4.58
CA GLY A 153 7.29 17.08 -5.99
C GLY A 153 6.10 18.00 -6.20
N VAL A 154 5.49 17.88 -7.38
CA VAL A 154 4.35 18.69 -7.80
C VAL A 154 3.12 18.29 -6.99
N ARG A 155 2.58 19.28 -6.29
CA ARG A 155 1.32 19.16 -5.55
C ARG A 155 0.17 19.67 -6.39
N ILE A 156 -0.76 18.78 -6.69
CA ILE A 156 -1.91 18.95 -7.57
C ILE A 156 -3.16 18.99 -6.68
N PRO A 157 -3.69 20.20 -6.39
CA PRO A 157 -5.01 20.30 -5.76
C PRO A 157 -6.09 19.82 -6.76
N PRO A 158 -7.35 19.61 -6.33
CA PRO A 158 -8.43 19.26 -7.24
C PRO A 158 -8.56 20.28 -8.38
N VAL A 159 -8.13 19.89 -9.58
CA VAL A 159 -8.20 20.69 -10.81
C VAL A 159 -8.75 19.85 -11.96
N ARG A 160 -9.30 20.52 -12.98
CA ARG A 160 -9.84 19.84 -14.17
C ARG A 160 -8.72 19.54 -15.17
N LEU A 161 -8.54 18.26 -15.46
CA LEU A 161 -7.73 17.75 -16.57
C LEU A 161 -8.52 17.71 -17.88
N GLN A 162 -9.84 17.57 -17.78
CA GLN A 162 -10.79 17.67 -18.90
C GLN A 162 -11.98 18.54 -18.48
N ARG A 163 -12.48 19.37 -19.40
CA ARG A 163 -13.68 20.19 -19.23
C ARG A 163 -14.66 19.92 -20.36
N GLY A 164 -15.84 19.41 -20.05
CA GLY A 164 -16.90 19.15 -21.05
C GLY A 164 -16.43 18.30 -22.24
N GLY A 165 -15.62 17.27 -22.00
CA GLY A 165 -15.06 16.39 -23.03
C GLY A 165 -13.70 16.83 -23.61
N GLU A 166 -13.26 18.06 -23.38
CA GLU A 166 -12.04 18.61 -23.95
C GLU A 166 -10.89 18.68 -22.94
N ARG A 167 -9.69 18.22 -23.33
CA ARG A 167 -8.51 18.24 -22.46
C ARG A 167 -8.06 19.68 -22.18
N VAL A 168 -7.69 19.93 -20.93
CA VAL A 168 -7.09 21.20 -20.51
C VAL A 168 -5.58 21.10 -20.71
N GLU A 169 -5.11 21.30 -21.95
CA GLU A 169 -3.70 21.12 -22.30
C GLU A 169 -2.76 22.01 -21.46
N ASP A 170 -3.17 23.23 -21.06
CA ASP A 170 -2.37 24.10 -20.18
C ASP A 170 -2.04 23.43 -18.83
N VAL A 171 -2.99 22.66 -18.26
CA VAL A 171 -2.76 21.93 -17.00
C VAL A 171 -1.82 20.76 -17.24
N ILE A 172 -2.04 19.99 -18.33
CA ILE A 172 -1.19 18.86 -18.69
C ILE A 172 0.25 19.34 -18.91
N ASP A 173 0.44 20.39 -19.71
CA ASP A 173 1.76 20.93 -20.04
C ASP A 173 2.48 21.46 -18.80
N LEU A 174 1.75 22.10 -17.86
CA LEU A 174 2.32 22.52 -16.57
C LEU A 174 2.80 21.32 -15.75
N LEU A 175 2.02 20.24 -15.67
CA LEU A 175 2.43 19.03 -14.94
C LEU A 175 3.65 18.38 -15.60
N LEU A 176 3.60 18.21 -16.93
CA LEU A 176 4.67 17.56 -17.70
C LEU A 176 5.97 18.38 -17.70
N ALA A 177 5.90 19.71 -17.57
CA ALA A 177 7.10 20.55 -17.46
C ALA A 177 7.85 20.37 -16.13
N ASN A 178 7.21 19.79 -15.11
CA ASN A 178 7.76 19.67 -13.76
C ASN A 178 8.13 18.23 -13.37
N VAL A 179 8.17 17.30 -14.32
CA VAL A 179 8.51 15.88 -14.07
C VAL A 179 9.72 15.46 -14.93
N ARG A 180 10.46 14.44 -14.47
CA ARG A 180 11.67 13.97 -15.18
C ARG A 180 11.39 13.24 -16.49
N ASN A 181 10.30 12.47 -16.53
CA ASN A 181 9.98 11.55 -17.63
C ASN A 181 8.63 11.92 -18.29
N PRO A 182 8.52 13.09 -18.94
CA PRO A 182 7.22 13.64 -19.38
C PRO A 182 6.48 12.76 -20.39
N ASP A 183 7.17 12.07 -21.29
CA ASP A 183 6.52 11.20 -22.28
C ASP A 183 5.84 10.00 -21.61
N GLU A 184 6.51 9.40 -20.62
CA GLU A 184 5.96 8.31 -19.81
C GLU A 184 4.79 8.81 -18.95
N ARG A 185 4.93 9.97 -18.29
CA ARG A 185 3.85 10.58 -17.51
C ARG A 185 2.63 10.92 -18.38
N ARG A 186 2.84 11.41 -19.62
CA ARG A 186 1.76 11.69 -20.58
C ARG A 186 1.02 10.42 -20.98
N ALA A 187 1.74 9.31 -21.15
CA ALA A 187 1.14 8.01 -21.44
C ALA A 187 0.33 7.47 -20.25
N ASP A 188 0.86 7.55 -19.04
CA ASP A 188 0.18 7.10 -17.82
C ASP A 188 -1.11 7.93 -17.55
N LEU A 189 -1.08 9.26 -17.74
CA LEU A 189 -2.28 10.11 -17.67
C LEU A 189 -3.34 9.69 -18.70
N ARG A 190 -2.93 9.34 -19.93
CA ARG A 190 -3.86 8.85 -20.96
C ARG A 190 -4.45 7.49 -20.60
N ALA A 191 -3.67 6.60 -19.98
CA ALA A 191 -4.14 5.29 -19.53
C ALA A 191 -5.19 5.42 -18.42
N GLN A 192 -5.00 6.34 -17.46
CA GLN A 192 -5.99 6.64 -16.42
C GLN A 192 -7.29 7.22 -17.01
N LEU A 193 -7.18 8.15 -17.98
CA LEU A 193 -8.35 8.67 -18.69
C LEU A 193 -9.14 7.56 -19.39
N ALA A 194 -8.45 6.67 -20.10
CA ALA A 194 -9.09 5.54 -20.79
C ALA A 194 -9.76 4.56 -19.82
N ALA A 195 -9.15 4.31 -18.65
CA ALA A 195 -9.75 3.48 -17.62
C ALA A 195 -11.05 4.10 -17.07
N ASN A 196 -11.04 5.41 -16.79
CA ASN A 196 -12.23 6.12 -16.31
C ASN A 196 -13.33 6.17 -17.39
N GLU A 197 -12.98 6.42 -18.65
CA GLU A 197 -13.91 6.38 -19.79
C GLU A 197 -14.56 4.99 -19.90
N ARG A 198 -13.77 3.93 -19.72
CA ARG A 198 -14.32 2.57 -19.72
C ARG A 198 -15.31 2.33 -18.59
N GLY A 199 -15.01 2.81 -17.39
CA GLY A 199 -15.92 2.76 -16.25
C GLY A 199 -17.22 3.50 -16.52
N ALA A 200 -17.13 4.69 -17.12
CA ALA A 200 -18.30 5.49 -17.50
C ALA A 200 -19.20 4.77 -18.50
N ASP A 201 -18.63 4.14 -19.54
CA ASP A 201 -19.39 3.37 -20.51
C ASP A 201 -20.14 2.20 -19.86
N ARG A 202 -19.45 1.46 -18.98
CA ARG A 202 -20.06 0.33 -18.27
C ARG A 202 -21.15 0.74 -17.30
N LEU A 203 -20.98 1.86 -16.59
CA LEU A 203 -22.05 2.40 -15.74
C LEU A 203 -23.28 2.78 -16.55
N ARG A 204 -23.11 3.39 -17.72
CA ARG A 204 -24.23 3.69 -18.64
C ARG A 204 -24.89 2.43 -19.16
N GLU A 205 -24.12 1.40 -19.51
CA GLU A 205 -24.64 0.10 -19.93
C GLU A 205 -25.45 -0.58 -18.80
N LEU A 206 -24.98 -0.51 -17.56
CA LEU A 206 -25.72 -1.04 -16.40
C LEU A 206 -27.02 -0.27 -16.19
N ALA A 207 -26.97 1.07 -16.22
CA ALA A 207 -28.15 1.91 -16.08
C ALA A 207 -29.21 1.67 -17.17
N ALA A 208 -28.78 1.29 -18.39
CA ALA A 208 -29.69 1.07 -19.52
C ALA A 208 -30.30 -0.34 -19.58
N ASN A 209 -29.63 -1.35 -19.03
CA ASN A 209 -29.98 -2.76 -19.24
C ASN A 209 -30.46 -3.51 -18.00
N ASP A 210 -30.31 -2.93 -16.80
CA ASP A 210 -30.75 -3.60 -15.58
C ASP A 210 -32.24 -3.38 -15.32
N ASP A 211 -32.93 -4.41 -14.81
CA ASP A 211 -34.35 -4.37 -14.49
C ASP A 211 -34.61 -3.55 -13.20
N HIS A 212 -33.54 -3.17 -12.50
CA HIS A 212 -33.55 -2.36 -11.28
C HIS A 212 -32.94 -0.97 -11.52
N PRO A 213 -33.52 0.09 -10.90
CA PRO A 213 -32.88 1.39 -10.84
C PRO A 213 -31.47 1.29 -10.25
N LEU A 214 -30.50 1.99 -10.87
CA LEU A 214 -29.08 1.88 -10.54
C LEU A 214 -28.78 2.32 -9.08
N ASP A 215 -29.48 3.36 -8.62
CA ASP A 215 -29.43 3.88 -7.26
C ASP A 215 -29.91 2.85 -6.22
N GLU A 216 -31.07 2.22 -6.46
CA GLU A 216 -31.58 1.15 -5.59
C GLU A 216 -30.61 -0.06 -5.54
N ALA A 217 -29.93 -0.33 -6.66
CA ALA A 217 -28.95 -1.41 -6.75
C ALA A 217 -27.65 -1.09 -5.99
N PHE A 218 -27.20 0.16 -6.04
CA PHE A 218 -26.07 0.63 -5.23
C PHE A 218 -26.38 0.55 -3.73
N ASP A 219 -27.54 1.04 -3.30
CA ASP A 219 -27.99 0.95 -1.91
C ASP A 219 -27.99 -0.50 -1.43
N ALA A 220 -28.54 -1.42 -2.22
CA ALA A 220 -28.61 -2.83 -1.84
C ALA A 220 -27.22 -3.48 -1.67
N VAL A 221 -26.24 -3.12 -2.50
CA VAL A 221 -24.86 -3.65 -2.41
C VAL A 221 -24.11 -3.08 -1.20
N VAL A 222 -24.30 -1.79 -0.93
CA VAL A 222 -23.73 -1.12 0.25
C VAL A 222 -24.34 -1.69 1.53
N ASP A 223 -25.65 -1.82 1.60
CA ASP A 223 -26.35 -2.35 2.78
C ASP A 223 -26.00 -3.81 3.05
N TYR A 224 -25.90 -4.63 2.00
CA TYR A 224 -25.43 -6.02 2.13
C TYR A 224 -24.04 -6.11 2.75
N SER A 225 -23.14 -5.21 2.35
CA SER A 225 -21.77 -5.19 2.86
C SER A 225 -21.75 -4.71 4.31
N ARG A 226 -22.57 -3.72 4.65
CA ARG A 226 -22.79 -3.26 6.03
C ARG A 226 -23.28 -4.38 6.92
N GLU A 227 -24.33 -5.11 6.52
CA GLU A 227 -24.90 -6.22 7.29
C GLU A 227 -23.87 -7.34 7.54
N ARG A 228 -23.05 -7.67 6.53
CA ARG A 228 -21.99 -8.66 6.71
C ARG A 228 -20.89 -8.17 7.65
N THR A 229 -20.48 -6.90 7.53
CA THR A 229 -19.46 -6.35 8.42
C THR A 229 -19.95 -6.26 9.86
N THR A 230 -21.16 -5.77 10.11
CA THR A 230 -21.73 -5.68 11.46
C THR A 230 -21.88 -7.07 12.08
N SER A 231 -22.30 -8.07 11.30
CA SER A 231 -22.34 -9.47 11.75
C SER A 231 -20.96 -9.99 12.11
N ALA A 232 -19.94 -9.74 11.28
CA ALA A 232 -18.58 -10.23 11.52
C ALA A 232 -17.90 -9.51 12.69
N LEU A 233 -18.22 -8.24 12.93
CA LEU A 233 -17.79 -7.49 14.12
C LEU A 233 -18.44 -8.05 15.39
N GLY A 234 -19.72 -8.42 15.35
CA GLY A 234 -20.43 -9.04 16.48
C GLY A 234 -19.89 -10.40 16.92
N ASP A 235 -19.05 -11.05 16.10
CA ASP A 235 -18.33 -12.27 16.47
C ASP A 235 -17.02 -11.99 17.24
N LEU A 236 -16.57 -10.73 17.29
CA LEU A 236 -15.40 -10.32 18.06
C LEU A 236 -15.80 -10.10 19.53
N PRO A 237 -14.95 -10.44 20.50
CA PRO A 237 -15.24 -10.17 21.90
C PRO A 237 -15.26 -8.65 22.20
N ASP A 238 -16.34 -8.17 22.81
CA ASP A 238 -16.43 -6.80 23.31
C ASP A 238 -15.28 -6.49 24.28
N GLY A 239 -14.69 -5.30 24.13
CA GLY A 239 -13.57 -4.87 24.96
C GLY A 239 -12.76 -3.76 24.32
N THR A 240 -11.81 -3.24 25.09
CA THR A 240 -10.80 -2.28 24.62
C THR A 240 -9.43 -2.95 24.73
N TYR A 241 -8.70 -2.96 23.63
CA TYR A 241 -7.40 -3.62 23.47
C TYR A 241 -6.38 -2.59 23.01
N GLU A 242 -5.17 -2.63 23.56
CA GLU A 242 -4.17 -1.59 23.35
C GLU A 242 -2.86 -2.18 22.84
N ALA A 243 -2.23 -1.49 21.90
CA ALA A 243 -0.89 -1.85 21.45
C ALA A 243 -0.08 -0.61 21.06
N GLU A 244 1.23 -0.76 21.14
CA GLU A 244 2.22 0.25 20.76
C GLU A 244 3.34 -0.41 19.98
N ASP A 245 3.84 0.29 18.96
CA ASP A 245 5.06 -0.06 18.25
C ASP A 245 5.70 1.24 17.72
N VAL A 246 6.92 1.16 17.19
CA VAL A 246 7.72 2.35 16.83
C VAL A 246 8.22 2.31 15.39
N LEU A 247 8.35 3.49 14.78
CA LEU A 247 9.15 3.69 13.56
C LEU A 247 10.61 3.98 13.92
N GLU A 248 11.55 3.49 13.12
CA GLU A 248 12.98 3.69 13.29
C GLU A 248 13.43 5.05 12.71
N GLY A 249 13.16 6.13 13.42
CA GLY A 249 13.50 7.49 12.96
C GLY A 249 12.62 8.01 11.83
N ASP A 250 12.74 9.31 11.57
CA ASP A 250 11.97 10.02 10.53
C ASP A 250 12.79 10.30 9.25
N GLY A 251 14.02 9.78 9.19
CA GLY A 251 14.98 10.02 8.10
C GLY A 251 15.84 11.27 8.30
N ARG A 252 15.61 12.03 9.37
CA ARG A 252 16.46 13.15 9.82
C ARG A 252 17.08 12.88 11.18
N THR A 253 16.34 12.18 12.02
CA THR A 253 16.72 11.70 13.33
C THR A 253 16.58 10.19 13.37
N ASP A 254 17.35 9.56 14.26
CA ASP A 254 17.29 8.12 14.52
C ASP A 254 16.41 7.79 15.73
N GLU A 255 15.72 8.76 16.33
CA GLU A 255 14.87 8.55 17.50
C GLU A 255 13.63 7.73 17.12
N ASP A 256 13.26 6.76 17.96
CA ASP A 256 12.09 5.95 17.72
C ASP A 256 10.82 6.80 17.84
N VAL A 257 9.92 6.68 16.85
CA VAL A 257 8.68 7.46 16.77
C VAL A 257 7.50 6.55 17.14
N PRO A 258 6.83 6.77 18.28
CA PRO A 258 5.77 5.87 18.75
C PRO A 258 4.47 6.00 17.95
N VAL A 259 3.85 4.85 17.69
CA VAL A 259 2.50 4.70 17.15
C VAL A 259 1.69 3.85 18.13
N VAL A 260 0.58 4.40 18.61
CA VAL A 260 -0.24 3.81 19.67
C VAL A 260 -1.67 3.68 19.17
N ALA A 261 -2.28 2.51 19.35
CA ALA A 261 -3.67 2.27 19.00
C ALA A 261 -4.43 1.63 20.16
N SER A 262 -5.62 2.17 20.44
CA SER A 262 -6.64 1.57 21.31
C SER A 262 -7.83 1.16 20.45
N VAL A 263 -8.11 -0.14 20.37
CA VAL A 263 -9.20 -0.71 19.56
C VAL A 263 -10.33 -1.11 20.51
N THR A 264 -11.50 -0.50 20.34
CA THR A 264 -12.71 -0.84 21.12
C THR A 264 -13.73 -1.52 20.22
N VAL A 265 -14.10 -2.74 20.59
CA VAL A 265 -15.23 -3.50 20.02
C VAL A 265 -16.43 -3.34 20.95
N ASP A 266 -17.56 -2.89 20.40
CA ASP A 266 -18.84 -2.73 21.11
C ASP A 266 -19.97 -3.23 20.21
N GLY A 267 -20.36 -4.49 20.43
CA GLY A 267 -21.38 -5.18 19.67
C GLY A 267 -21.02 -5.27 18.19
N ASP A 268 -21.76 -4.54 17.36
CA ASP A 268 -21.62 -4.55 15.90
C ASP A 268 -20.79 -3.39 15.34
N SER A 269 -20.07 -2.69 16.22
CA SER A 269 -19.26 -1.53 15.88
C SER A 269 -17.82 -1.65 16.40
N LEU A 270 -16.90 -0.99 15.70
CA LEU A 270 -15.48 -0.95 16.08
C LEU A 270 -14.96 0.49 16.03
N SER A 271 -14.21 0.88 17.05
CA SER A 271 -13.53 2.18 17.06
C SER A 271 -12.04 2.03 17.32
N VAL A 272 -11.24 2.85 16.65
CA VAL A 272 -9.77 2.91 16.84
C VAL A 272 -9.38 4.32 17.24
N ASP A 273 -8.76 4.48 18.41
CA ASP A 273 -8.21 5.74 18.91
C ASP A 273 -6.68 5.72 18.87
N PHE A 274 -6.09 6.67 18.15
CA PHE A 274 -4.65 6.84 18.02
C PHE A 274 -4.05 7.84 19.04
N THR A 275 -4.81 8.21 20.08
CA THR A 275 -4.29 9.02 21.19
C THR A 275 -3.06 8.35 21.81
N GLY A 276 -1.95 9.10 21.93
CA GLY A 276 -0.65 8.59 22.37
C GLY A 276 0.36 8.41 21.24
N THR A 277 -0.10 8.34 19.99
CA THR A 277 0.79 8.42 18.81
C THR A 277 1.54 9.75 18.79
N ALA A 278 2.79 9.72 18.32
CA ALA A 278 3.66 10.89 18.25
C ALA A 278 3.02 12.10 17.53
N ASP A 279 3.47 13.30 17.92
CA ASP A 279 3.24 14.51 17.13
C ASP A 279 3.84 14.37 15.72
N GLN A 280 3.39 15.19 14.76
CA GLN A 280 4.00 15.21 13.43
C GLN A 280 5.52 15.42 13.52
N VAL A 281 6.26 14.65 12.75
CA VAL A 281 7.73 14.66 12.73
C VAL A 281 8.27 15.62 11.67
N THR A 282 9.54 15.99 11.81
CA THR A 282 10.18 16.89 10.83
C THR A 282 10.46 16.18 9.53
N GLY A 283 10.89 14.92 9.56
CA GLY A 283 11.10 14.09 8.37
C GLY A 283 9.80 13.66 7.70
N ASN A 284 9.91 12.78 6.71
CA ASN A 284 8.82 12.49 5.77
C ASN A 284 7.96 11.28 6.15
N CYS A 285 8.02 10.82 7.41
CA CYS A 285 7.23 9.69 7.90
C CYS A 285 5.81 10.09 8.36
N ASN A 286 5.39 11.33 8.13
CA ASN A 286 4.03 11.73 8.44
C ASN A 286 3.03 11.08 7.48
N ALA A 287 1.94 10.51 7.99
CA ALA A 287 0.91 9.86 7.19
C ALA A 287 -0.37 10.70 7.22
N PRO A 288 -0.95 11.10 6.09
CA PRO A 288 -2.25 11.76 6.08
C PRO A 288 -3.33 10.85 6.65
N ARG A 289 -4.39 11.44 7.20
CA ARG A 289 -5.54 10.73 7.78
C ARG A 289 -6.05 9.58 6.91
N ALA A 290 -6.16 9.80 5.60
CA ALA A 290 -6.60 8.79 4.63
C ALA A 290 -5.74 7.50 4.65
N VAL A 291 -4.45 7.61 4.91
CA VAL A 291 -3.52 6.47 5.02
C VAL A 291 -3.84 5.66 6.30
N ALA A 292 -4.04 6.34 7.42
CA ALA A 292 -4.40 5.68 8.69
C ALA A 292 -5.75 4.97 8.61
N HIS A 293 -6.77 5.58 7.99
CA HIS A 293 -8.05 4.92 7.72
C HIS A 293 -7.88 3.66 6.87
N SER A 294 -7.06 3.72 5.81
CA SER A 294 -6.81 2.56 4.94
C SER A 294 -6.18 1.39 5.70
N ALA A 295 -5.22 1.68 6.58
CA ALA A 295 -4.58 0.68 7.43
C ALA A 295 -5.57 0.02 8.41
N VAL A 296 -6.44 0.82 9.04
CA VAL A 296 -7.50 0.30 9.92
C VAL A 296 -8.49 -0.57 9.14
N TYR A 297 -9.01 -0.10 8.01
CA TYR A 297 -9.97 -0.85 7.20
C TYR A 297 -9.40 -2.19 6.71
N PHE A 298 -8.14 -2.19 6.28
CA PHE A 298 -7.45 -3.41 5.92
C PHE A 298 -7.34 -4.38 7.10
N ALA A 299 -6.88 -3.90 8.26
CA ALA A 299 -6.67 -4.75 9.43
C ALA A 299 -7.98 -5.38 9.90
N VAL A 300 -9.06 -4.59 9.98
CA VAL A 300 -10.39 -5.08 10.36
C VAL A 300 -10.91 -6.12 9.38
N ARG A 301 -10.82 -5.88 8.06
CA ARG A 301 -11.23 -6.85 7.04
C ARG A 301 -10.41 -8.14 7.11
N ALA A 302 -9.10 -8.04 7.37
CA ALA A 302 -8.23 -9.20 7.45
C ALA A 302 -8.54 -10.12 8.65
N VAL A 303 -9.02 -9.57 9.78
CA VAL A 303 -9.38 -10.38 10.97
C VAL A 303 -10.85 -10.83 10.98
N THR A 304 -11.70 -10.18 10.18
CA THR A 304 -13.14 -10.49 10.07
C THR A 304 -13.39 -11.40 8.87
N ASP A 305 -13.97 -10.87 7.80
CA ASP A 305 -14.28 -11.62 6.57
C ASP A 305 -13.73 -10.85 5.35
N PRO A 306 -12.65 -11.36 4.71
CA PRO A 306 -12.06 -10.72 3.54
C PRO A 306 -12.92 -10.87 2.28
N GLU A 307 -13.94 -11.74 2.27
CA GLU A 307 -14.87 -11.90 1.15
C GLU A 307 -16.01 -10.87 1.18
N ILE A 308 -16.09 -10.00 2.19
CA ILE A 308 -17.03 -8.88 2.20
C ILE A 308 -16.67 -7.90 1.09
N PRO A 309 -17.65 -7.45 0.27
CA PRO A 309 -17.38 -6.58 -0.87
C PRO A 309 -16.91 -5.22 -0.36
N PRO A 310 -15.75 -4.74 -0.79
CA PRO A 310 -15.14 -3.57 -0.20
C PRO A 310 -15.76 -2.28 -0.75
N ASN A 311 -16.78 -1.83 -0.06
CA ASN A 311 -17.49 -0.61 -0.38
C ASN A 311 -17.82 0.16 0.91
N GLN A 312 -18.53 1.27 0.76
CA GLN A 312 -18.85 2.16 1.88
C GLN A 312 -19.47 1.42 3.09
N GLY A 313 -20.28 0.39 2.85
CA GLY A 313 -20.93 -0.39 3.91
C GLY A 313 -19.94 -1.10 4.83
N CYS A 314 -18.76 -1.48 4.32
CA CYS A 314 -17.70 -2.07 5.14
C CYS A 314 -17.11 -1.09 6.16
N TYR A 315 -17.15 0.20 5.86
CA TYR A 315 -16.41 1.21 6.62
C TYR A 315 -17.31 1.98 7.59
N ASP A 316 -18.60 2.09 7.28
CA ASP A 316 -19.59 2.75 8.13
C ASP A 316 -19.63 2.29 9.61
N PRO A 317 -19.46 1.00 9.96
CA PRO A 317 -19.44 0.57 11.36
C PRO A 317 -18.08 0.81 12.06
N ILE A 318 -17.10 1.39 11.36
CA ILE A 318 -15.74 1.60 11.85
C ILE A 318 -15.46 3.08 12.05
N THR A 319 -15.20 3.50 13.29
CA THR A 319 -14.83 4.89 13.61
C THR A 319 -13.34 5.00 13.91
N VAL A 320 -12.65 5.96 13.28
CA VAL A 320 -11.22 6.21 13.51
C VAL A 320 -11.01 7.60 14.08
N ARG A 321 -10.40 7.67 15.26
CA ARG A 321 -10.05 8.91 15.96
C ARG A 321 -8.55 9.13 15.90
N ILE A 322 -8.16 10.24 15.27
CA ILE A 322 -6.76 10.64 15.12
C ILE A 322 -6.57 12.05 15.68
N PRO A 323 -5.61 12.27 16.60
CA PRO A 323 -5.28 13.60 17.10
C PRO A 323 -4.78 14.52 15.98
N GLU A 324 -5.31 15.74 15.92
CA GLU A 324 -4.93 16.75 14.92
C GLU A 324 -3.46 17.20 15.12
N GLY A 325 -2.67 17.24 14.05
CA GLY A 325 -1.24 17.58 14.12
C GLY A 325 -0.34 16.46 14.63
N SER A 326 -0.88 15.24 14.78
CA SER A 326 -0.08 14.04 15.04
C SER A 326 0.62 13.54 13.78
N LEU A 327 1.46 12.52 13.96
CA LEU A 327 2.08 11.75 12.88
C LEU A 327 1.06 11.26 11.84
N LEU A 328 -0.18 10.96 12.26
CA LEU A 328 -1.25 10.39 11.42
C LEU A 328 -2.28 11.43 10.93
N ASP A 329 -2.12 12.70 11.29
CA ASP A 329 -2.91 13.82 10.78
C ASP A 329 -2.04 15.10 10.71
N PRO A 330 -0.97 15.08 9.88
CA PRO A 330 0.00 16.16 9.83
C PRO A 330 -0.59 17.41 9.17
N LYS A 331 -0.06 18.57 9.55
CA LYS A 331 -0.42 19.85 8.94
C LYS A 331 0.60 20.28 7.88
N PRO A 332 0.17 21.01 6.83
CA PRO A 332 1.10 21.66 5.91
C PRO A 332 2.13 22.52 6.68
N PRO A 333 3.39 22.54 6.25
CA PRO A 333 3.92 21.99 5.01
C PRO A 333 4.58 20.60 5.17
N ALA A 334 4.19 19.76 6.14
CA ALA A 334 4.86 18.48 6.42
C ALA A 334 5.04 17.60 5.17
N ALA A 335 6.20 16.97 5.06
CA ALA A 335 6.49 15.93 4.08
C ALA A 335 5.82 14.60 4.50
N VAL A 336 5.29 13.83 3.54
CA VAL A 336 4.39 12.69 3.84
C VAL A 336 4.70 11.39 3.10
N VAL A 337 5.64 11.40 2.15
CA VAL A 337 5.80 10.27 1.23
C VAL A 337 6.25 8.98 1.93
N GLY A 338 7.04 9.11 3.00
CA GLY A 338 7.44 7.99 3.87
C GLY A 338 6.29 7.46 4.73
N GLY A 339 5.30 8.30 5.06
CA GLY A 339 4.13 7.89 5.82
C GLY A 339 3.23 6.92 5.07
N ASN A 340 3.12 7.07 3.75
CA ASN A 340 2.34 6.17 2.90
C ASN A 340 2.93 4.75 2.87
N VAL A 341 4.25 4.62 2.99
CA VAL A 341 4.96 3.34 2.82
C VAL A 341 5.39 2.67 4.14
N GLU A 342 5.91 3.43 5.12
CA GLU A 342 6.44 2.87 6.37
C GLU A 342 5.49 3.07 7.55
N THR A 343 4.95 4.27 7.74
CA THR A 343 4.01 4.55 8.84
C THR A 343 2.72 3.78 8.69
N SER A 344 2.22 3.61 7.46
CA SER A 344 1.06 2.78 7.16
C SER A 344 1.23 1.32 7.60
N GLN A 345 2.43 0.74 7.41
CA GLN A 345 2.77 -0.60 7.89
C GLN A 345 2.74 -0.64 9.41
N ARG A 346 3.31 0.37 10.08
CA ARG A 346 3.32 0.41 11.55
C ARG A 346 1.93 0.56 12.14
N VAL A 347 1.07 1.38 11.54
CA VAL A 347 -0.34 1.51 11.92
C VAL A 347 -1.06 0.15 11.78
N THR A 348 -0.80 -0.57 10.69
CA THR A 348 -1.36 -1.91 10.48
C THR A 348 -0.88 -2.89 11.55
N ASP A 349 0.42 -2.90 11.85
CA ASP A 349 1.02 -3.78 12.86
C ASP A 349 0.41 -3.53 14.26
N VAL A 350 0.24 -2.27 14.70
CA VAL A 350 -0.33 -1.98 16.03
C VAL A 350 -1.82 -2.29 16.12
N VAL A 351 -2.59 -2.06 15.04
CA VAL A 351 -4.02 -2.42 15.03
C VAL A 351 -4.18 -3.94 15.08
N PHE A 352 -3.35 -4.69 14.35
CA PHE A 352 -3.32 -6.13 14.46
C PHE A 352 -2.92 -6.60 15.85
N GLU A 353 -1.88 -6.02 16.46
CA GLU A 353 -1.44 -6.42 17.78
C GLU A 353 -2.52 -6.19 18.84
N ALA A 354 -3.22 -5.04 18.80
CA ALA A 354 -4.36 -4.79 19.68
C ALA A 354 -5.48 -5.83 19.47
N LEU A 355 -5.88 -6.09 18.22
CA LEU A 355 -6.90 -7.09 17.90
C LEU A 355 -6.51 -8.52 18.27
N ALA A 356 -5.21 -8.80 18.37
CA ALA A 356 -4.74 -10.13 18.71
C ALA A 356 -4.92 -10.49 20.19
N GLU A 357 -5.16 -9.51 21.07
CA GLU A 357 -5.64 -9.78 22.42
C GLU A 357 -7.06 -10.36 22.42
N ALA A 358 -7.89 -9.94 21.45
CA ALA A 358 -9.27 -10.39 21.29
C ALA A 358 -9.38 -11.72 20.53
N VAL A 359 -8.64 -11.85 19.42
CA VAL A 359 -8.69 -12.99 18.48
C VAL A 359 -7.28 -13.47 18.09
N PRO A 360 -6.48 -13.99 19.05
CA PRO A 360 -5.07 -14.34 18.85
C PRO A 360 -4.81 -15.38 17.76
N GLU A 361 -5.80 -16.21 17.44
CA GLU A 361 -5.73 -17.22 16.40
C GLU A 361 -5.95 -16.68 14.98
N ARG A 362 -6.56 -15.49 14.84
CA ARG A 362 -6.85 -14.84 13.55
C ARG A 362 -5.78 -13.86 13.13
N VAL A 363 -4.98 -13.37 14.07
CA VAL A 363 -3.88 -12.44 13.81
C VAL A 363 -2.55 -13.20 13.66
N PRO A 364 -1.81 -13.03 12.55
CA PRO A 364 -0.49 -13.64 12.41
C PRO A 364 0.54 -13.06 13.39
N ALA A 365 1.71 -13.68 13.50
CA ALA A 365 2.90 -13.00 14.01
C ALA A 365 3.25 -11.78 13.13
N GLN A 366 4.16 -10.91 13.58
CA GLN A 366 4.52 -9.75 12.78
C GLN A 366 5.20 -10.20 11.47
N GLY A 367 4.78 -9.61 10.35
CA GLY A 367 5.47 -9.75 9.07
C GLY A 367 6.66 -8.79 8.97
N GLN A 368 7.23 -8.66 7.77
CA GLN A 368 8.39 -7.79 7.55
C GLN A 368 8.17 -6.31 7.95
N GLY A 369 6.93 -5.84 8.12
CA GLY A 369 6.62 -4.52 8.70
C GLY A 369 7.20 -3.32 7.94
N THR A 370 7.49 -3.48 6.65
CA THR A 370 8.10 -2.46 5.78
C THR A 370 7.76 -2.77 4.33
N MET A 371 7.69 -1.75 3.48
CA MET A 371 7.61 -1.93 2.03
C MET A 371 8.99 -2.09 1.36
N ASN A 372 10.08 -1.87 2.11
CA ASN A 372 11.45 -1.80 1.61
C ASN A 372 11.56 -0.93 0.34
N ASN A 373 11.11 0.32 0.43
CA ASN A 373 11.05 1.20 -0.72
C ASN A 373 12.45 1.50 -1.27
N LEU A 374 12.69 1.17 -2.53
CA LEU A 374 13.91 1.45 -3.28
C LEU A 374 13.58 2.34 -4.46
N THR A 375 14.21 3.50 -4.48
CA THR A 375 14.18 4.41 -5.63
C THR A 375 15.59 4.62 -6.16
N VAL A 376 15.77 4.53 -7.48
CA VAL A 376 17.04 4.80 -8.17
C VAL A 376 16.76 5.64 -9.39
N GLY A 377 17.48 6.74 -9.58
CA GLY A 377 17.33 7.52 -10.81
C GLY A 377 18.44 8.52 -11.03
N ALA A 378 18.53 9.01 -12.26
CA ALA A 378 19.50 10.03 -12.64
C ALA A 378 18.91 11.43 -12.48
N ARG A 379 19.73 12.37 -11.98
CA ARG A 379 19.30 13.76 -11.77
C ARG A 379 19.02 14.52 -13.07
N ASP A 380 19.58 14.08 -14.19
CA ASP A 380 19.32 14.63 -15.52
C ASP A 380 17.95 14.22 -16.10
N GLY A 381 17.22 13.33 -15.42
CA GLY A 381 15.90 12.85 -15.81
C GLY A 381 15.92 11.72 -16.83
N SER A 382 17.09 11.14 -17.14
CA SER A 382 17.18 10.01 -18.07
C SER A 382 16.41 8.77 -17.58
N PHE A 383 16.34 8.53 -16.28
CA PHE A 383 15.50 7.49 -15.70
C PHE A 383 15.12 7.76 -14.24
N ALA A 384 13.97 7.21 -13.84
CA ALA A 384 13.53 7.09 -12.46
C ALA A 384 12.86 5.72 -12.27
N TYR A 385 13.42 4.92 -11.37
CA TYR A 385 12.96 3.59 -11.04
C TYR A 385 12.48 3.56 -9.59
N TYR A 386 11.32 2.94 -9.36
CA TYR A 386 10.67 2.78 -8.08
C TYR A 386 10.25 1.32 -7.88
N GLU A 387 10.61 0.73 -6.75
CA GLU A 387 10.21 -0.63 -6.35
C GLU A 387 9.96 -0.71 -4.85
N THR A 388 8.93 -1.47 -4.45
CA THR A 388 8.79 -2.01 -3.10
C THR A 388 9.20 -3.48 -3.14
N VAL A 389 10.00 -3.92 -2.18
CA VAL A 389 10.57 -5.27 -2.16
C VAL A 389 9.88 -6.08 -1.06
N GLY A 390 9.32 -7.23 -1.42
CA GLY A 390 8.67 -8.15 -0.48
C GLY A 390 9.64 -8.77 0.54
N GLY A 391 9.11 -9.47 1.52
CA GLY A 391 9.88 -10.11 2.59
C GLY A 391 9.08 -11.19 3.29
N GLY A 392 9.42 -11.47 4.54
CA GLY A 392 8.76 -12.54 5.27
C GLY A 392 7.37 -12.15 5.76
N PHE A 393 6.37 -12.97 5.46
CA PHE A 393 5.06 -12.89 6.13
C PHE A 393 5.13 -13.57 7.49
N GLY A 394 4.41 -13.05 8.49
CA GLY A 394 4.37 -13.66 9.82
C GLY A 394 3.70 -15.03 9.82
N ALA A 395 4.18 -15.95 10.64
CA ALA A 395 3.55 -17.25 10.81
C ALA A 395 2.13 -17.09 11.37
N ARG A 396 1.24 -18.04 11.02
CA ARG A 396 -0.13 -18.09 11.52
C ARG A 396 -0.26 -19.22 12.55
N SER A 397 -1.36 -19.18 13.28
CA SER A 397 -1.74 -20.21 14.24
C SER A 397 -1.86 -21.63 13.66
N ASP A 398 -1.99 -21.74 12.33
CA ASP A 398 -2.24 -23.01 11.65
C ASP A 398 -1.25 -23.33 10.50
N ARG A 399 -0.36 -22.41 10.13
CA ARG A 399 0.55 -22.59 8.98
C ARG A 399 1.74 -21.62 8.97
N ASP A 400 2.82 -22.05 8.33
CA ASP A 400 4.04 -21.24 8.12
C ASP A 400 3.73 -19.92 7.39
N GLY A 401 4.55 -18.91 7.62
CA GLY A 401 4.53 -17.65 6.88
C GLY A 401 4.94 -17.83 5.42
N MET A 402 4.39 -17.00 4.54
CA MET A 402 4.78 -16.97 3.12
C MET A 402 6.15 -16.30 2.95
N ASP A 403 7.00 -16.90 2.12
CA ASP A 403 8.36 -16.43 1.85
C ASP A 403 8.36 -15.35 0.76
N GLY A 404 9.04 -14.22 1.00
CA GLY A 404 9.33 -13.19 0.00
C GLY A 404 8.11 -12.53 -0.65
N VAL A 405 7.06 -12.27 0.12
CA VAL A 405 5.81 -11.65 -0.36
C VAL A 405 5.66 -10.22 0.14
N GLN A 406 4.80 -9.46 -0.52
CA GLN A 406 4.30 -8.20 0.05
C GLN A 406 3.38 -8.50 1.25
N VAL A 407 3.35 -7.59 2.23
CA VAL A 407 2.54 -7.72 3.44
C VAL A 407 1.85 -6.39 3.76
N GLY A 408 0.72 -6.46 4.46
CA GLY A 408 0.03 -5.29 4.98
C GLY A 408 -0.40 -4.32 3.88
N MET A 409 0.23 -3.15 3.83
CA MET A 409 -0.21 -1.98 3.05
C MET A 409 0.17 -1.98 1.57
N THR A 410 0.68 -3.09 1.04
CA THR A 410 1.04 -3.23 -0.38
C THR A 410 0.79 -4.64 -0.88
N ASN A 411 0.47 -4.78 -2.17
CA ASN A 411 0.28 -6.06 -2.85
C ASN A 411 0.76 -6.02 -4.32
N THR A 412 1.77 -5.18 -4.60
CA THR A 412 2.33 -5.06 -5.94
C THR A 412 3.04 -6.35 -6.36
N LEU A 413 3.01 -6.65 -7.66
CA LEU A 413 3.89 -7.67 -8.24
C LEU A 413 5.36 -7.21 -8.21
N ASN A 414 6.28 -8.16 -8.26
CA ASN A 414 7.69 -7.85 -8.46
C ASN A 414 7.94 -7.34 -9.88
N THR A 415 8.94 -6.48 -10.06
CA THR A 415 9.39 -6.14 -11.42
C THR A 415 10.15 -7.33 -12.02
N PRO A 416 9.76 -7.87 -13.18
CA PRO A 416 10.53 -8.91 -13.84
C PRO A 416 11.95 -8.42 -14.13
N VAL A 417 12.96 -9.26 -13.90
CA VAL A 417 14.38 -8.89 -14.10
C VAL A 417 14.61 -8.39 -15.53
N GLU A 418 14.13 -9.13 -16.52
CA GLU A 418 14.30 -8.77 -17.94
C GLU A 418 13.62 -7.44 -18.28
N ALA A 419 12.44 -7.17 -17.72
CA ALA A 419 11.73 -5.91 -17.95
C ALA A 419 12.48 -4.73 -17.32
N LEU A 420 13.02 -4.91 -16.12
CA LEU A 420 13.83 -3.90 -15.43
C LEU A 420 15.11 -3.58 -16.22
N GLU A 421 15.87 -4.59 -16.62
CA GLU A 421 17.14 -4.39 -17.34
C GLU A 421 16.94 -3.86 -18.77
N LEU A 422 15.76 -4.08 -19.35
CA LEU A 422 15.38 -3.50 -20.64
C LEU A 422 15.02 -2.02 -20.52
N ALA A 423 14.33 -1.64 -19.44
CA ALA A 423 13.78 -0.30 -19.27
C ALA A 423 14.78 0.69 -18.66
N TYR A 424 15.74 0.21 -17.85
CA TYR A 424 16.59 1.06 -17.03
C TYR A 424 18.07 0.68 -17.15
N PRO A 425 19.02 1.61 -16.92
CA PRO A 425 20.46 1.32 -16.84
C PRO A 425 20.81 0.64 -15.50
N LEU A 426 20.15 -0.48 -15.22
CA LEU A 426 20.24 -1.25 -14.00
C LEU A 426 20.48 -2.72 -14.36
N ARG A 427 21.24 -3.45 -13.54
CA ARG A 427 21.49 -4.88 -13.68
C ARG A 427 21.18 -5.59 -12.38
N VAL A 428 20.40 -6.66 -12.42
CA VAL A 428 20.11 -7.48 -11.24
C VAL A 428 21.25 -8.49 -11.06
N GLU A 429 21.98 -8.39 -9.95
CA GLU A 429 23.07 -9.32 -9.62
C GLU A 429 22.58 -10.49 -8.76
N ARG A 430 21.59 -10.23 -7.91
CA ARG A 430 20.94 -11.25 -7.07
C ARG A 430 19.47 -10.91 -6.84
N TYR A 431 18.64 -11.93 -6.92
CA TYR A 431 17.27 -11.89 -6.45
C TYR A 431 16.87 -13.28 -5.94
N GLY A 432 16.67 -13.42 -4.63
CA GLY A 432 16.29 -14.71 -4.05
C GLY A 432 16.00 -14.62 -2.56
N PHE A 433 15.52 -15.72 -1.99
CA PHE A 433 15.26 -15.82 -0.56
C PHE A 433 16.54 -15.64 0.26
N ARG A 434 16.37 -15.11 1.47
CA ARG A 434 17.41 -15.00 2.48
C ARG A 434 17.18 -16.12 3.50
N PRO A 435 17.93 -17.24 3.44
CA PRO A 435 17.85 -18.30 4.44
C PRO A 435 18.02 -17.77 5.87
N ASP A 436 17.50 -18.50 6.85
CA ASP A 436 17.62 -18.21 8.28
C ASP A 436 16.97 -16.89 8.74
N SER A 437 16.21 -16.22 7.86
CA SER A 437 15.59 -14.94 8.19
C SER A 437 14.19 -15.06 8.78
N GLY A 438 13.47 -16.17 8.56
CA GLY A 438 12.18 -16.42 9.19
C GLY A 438 12.34 -16.85 10.64
N GLY A 439 11.52 -16.30 11.54
CA GLY A 439 11.53 -16.67 12.96
C GLY A 439 11.09 -18.12 13.17
N ASP A 440 11.79 -18.85 14.03
CA ASP A 440 11.43 -20.25 14.35
C ASP A 440 10.13 -20.31 15.18
N GLY A 441 9.42 -21.42 15.08
CA GLY A 441 8.14 -21.66 15.76
C GLY A 441 7.59 -23.02 15.38
N GLU A 442 6.50 -23.44 16.00
CA GLU A 442 5.71 -24.58 15.49
C GLU A 442 5.43 -24.36 14.00
N TYR A 443 5.04 -23.13 13.69
CA TYR A 443 4.99 -22.58 12.35
C TYR A 443 6.06 -21.48 12.21
N ARG A 444 6.93 -21.63 11.20
CA ARG A 444 8.02 -20.67 10.96
C ARG A 444 7.50 -19.39 10.30
N GLY A 445 8.14 -18.28 10.57
CA GLY A 445 7.97 -17.07 9.78
C GLY A 445 8.47 -17.25 8.34
N GLY A 446 7.95 -16.43 7.44
CA GLY A 446 8.42 -16.37 6.07
C GLY A 446 9.84 -15.81 5.97
N LEU A 447 10.59 -16.24 4.97
CA LEU A 447 11.90 -15.72 4.65
C LEU A 447 11.79 -14.33 4.01
N GLY A 448 12.73 -13.46 4.33
CA GLY A 448 12.98 -12.24 3.57
C GLY A 448 13.67 -12.52 2.23
N LEU A 449 13.96 -11.46 1.49
CA LEU A 449 14.60 -11.47 0.18
C LEU A 449 15.95 -10.75 0.24
N GLU A 450 16.86 -11.14 -0.64
CA GLU A 450 18.02 -10.32 -1.03
C GLU A 450 17.85 -9.85 -2.47
N ARG A 451 17.81 -8.52 -2.64
CA ARG A 451 17.69 -7.83 -3.92
C ARG A 451 18.94 -6.99 -4.14
N ALA A 452 19.81 -7.40 -5.07
CA ALA A 452 21.03 -6.69 -5.41
C ALA A 452 20.95 -6.13 -6.83
N VAL A 453 20.99 -4.81 -6.95
CA VAL A 453 20.87 -4.07 -8.22
C VAL A 453 22.11 -3.23 -8.43
N ARG A 454 22.87 -3.53 -9.47
CA ARG A 454 23.99 -2.71 -9.94
C ARG A 454 23.48 -1.59 -10.82
N VAL A 455 23.84 -0.37 -10.46
CA VAL A 455 23.49 0.86 -11.18
C VAL A 455 24.58 1.11 -12.22
N LEU A 456 24.24 1.14 -13.50
CA LEU A 456 25.23 1.23 -14.61
C LEU A 456 25.63 2.67 -14.95
N GLU A 457 24.93 3.64 -14.37
CA GLU A 457 25.17 5.08 -14.55
C GLU A 457 25.20 5.79 -13.19
N PRO A 458 25.79 7.00 -13.07
CA PRO A 458 25.70 7.77 -11.83
C PRO A 458 24.24 8.07 -11.49
N ALA A 459 23.83 7.76 -10.26
CA ALA A 459 22.43 7.90 -9.85
C ALA A 459 22.28 8.37 -8.41
N THR A 460 21.11 8.86 -8.08
CA THR A 460 20.65 9.04 -6.71
C THR A 460 19.87 7.80 -6.29
N VAL A 461 20.20 7.25 -5.13
CA VAL A 461 19.50 6.14 -4.49
C VAL A 461 18.79 6.69 -3.27
N SER A 462 17.49 6.43 -3.16
CA SER A 462 16.69 6.69 -1.97
C SER A 462 16.13 5.38 -1.43
N LEU A 463 16.24 5.21 -0.12
CA LEU A 463 15.70 4.09 0.63
C LEU A 463 14.80 4.62 1.73
N LEU A 464 13.58 4.10 1.79
CA LEU A 464 12.68 4.23 2.93
C LEU A 464 12.36 2.80 3.37
N THR A 465 12.91 2.41 4.52
CA THR A 465 12.80 1.04 5.03
C THR A 465 12.64 1.08 6.55
N GLU A 466 12.12 -0.02 7.09
CA GLU A 466 11.88 -0.25 8.52
C GLU A 466 12.43 -1.61 8.97
N ARG A 467 12.39 -1.90 10.28
CA ARG A 467 12.85 -3.17 10.88
C ARG A 467 14.33 -3.48 10.60
N ARG A 468 15.19 -2.44 10.67
CA ARG A 468 16.65 -2.57 10.59
C ARG A 468 17.29 -2.65 11.98
N ARG A 469 16.61 -2.15 13.01
CA ARG A 469 16.99 -2.20 14.44
C ARG A 469 16.04 -3.07 15.25
N HIS A 470 14.74 -3.02 14.96
CA HIS A 470 13.68 -3.73 15.66
C HIS A 470 13.18 -4.90 14.81
N ALA A 471 13.39 -6.13 15.29
CA ALA A 471 12.94 -7.33 14.60
C ALA A 471 11.41 -7.42 14.55
N PRO A 472 10.81 -8.01 13.49
CA PRO A 472 9.45 -8.50 13.53
C PRO A 472 9.27 -9.56 14.62
N GLN A 473 8.32 -9.35 15.53
CA GLN A 473 8.11 -10.22 16.69
C GLN A 473 7.32 -11.50 16.33
N GLY A 474 7.71 -12.59 16.98
CA GLY A 474 6.93 -13.84 16.96
C GLY A 474 5.71 -13.77 17.89
N ARG A 475 4.82 -14.75 17.78
CA ARG A 475 3.57 -14.82 18.55
C ARG A 475 3.44 -16.19 19.24
N ALA A 476 2.78 -16.22 20.40
CA ALA A 476 2.48 -17.46 21.13
C ALA A 476 3.71 -18.36 21.40
N GLY A 477 4.88 -17.77 21.68
CA GLY A 477 6.14 -18.50 21.93
C GLY A 477 7.05 -18.67 20.71
N GLY A 478 6.61 -18.23 19.53
CA GLY A 478 7.47 -18.17 18.34
C GLY A 478 8.57 -17.12 18.46
N ALA A 479 9.70 -17.38 17.81
CA ALA A 479 10.85 -16.49 17.80
C ALA A 479 10.67 -15.31 16.83
N PRO A 480 11.36 -14.17 17.06
CA PRO A 480 11.39 -13.05 16.13
C PRO A 480 12.01 -13.43 14.77
N GLY A 481 11.59 -12.74 13.71
CA GLY A 481 12.23 -12.79 12.41
C GLY A 481 13.55 -12.02 12.38
N GLY A 482 14.38 -12.27 11.38
CA GLY A 482 15.62 -11.54 11.14
C GLY A 482 15.35 -10.11 10.64
N THR A 483 16.12 -9.14 11.15
CA THR A 483 16.09 -7.74 10.68
C THR A 483 16.55 -7.63 9.24
N GLY A 484 16.11 -6.56 8.57
CA GLY A 484 16.61 -6.19 7.25
C GLY A 484 17.99 -5.55 7.32
N GLU A 485 18.62 -5.37 6.16
CA GLU A 485 19.89 -4.65 6.02
C GLU A 485 19.94 -3.94 4.67
N ASN A 486 20.42 -2.70 4.65
CA ASN A 486 20.67 -1.95 3.43
C ASN A 486 22.18 -1.82 3.23
N VAL A 487 22.68 -2.09 2.03
CA VAL A 487 24.11 -2.03 1.73
C VAL A 487 24.34 -1.36 0.37
N VAL A 488 25.47 -0.66 0.22
CA VAL A 488 26.06 -0.43 -1.10
C VAL A 488 27.45 -0.99 -1.17
N VAL A 489 27.76 -1.51 -2.34
CA VAL A 489 29.11 -1.87 -2.75
C VAL A 489 29.50 -0.92 -3.88
N ARG A 490 30.56 -0.14 -3.67
CA ARG A 490 31.09 0.79 -4.68
C ARG A 490 32.00 0.05 -5.68
N PRO A 491 32.34 0.67 -6.83
CA PRO A 491 33.17 0.03 -7.87
C PRO A 491 34.57 -0.38 -7.42
N ASP A 492 35.11 0.28 -6.40
CA ASP A 492 36.40 -0.04 -5.77
C ASP A 492 36.32 -1.20 -4.77
N GLY A 493 35.12 -1.76 -4.57
CA GLY A 493 34.84 -2.83 -3.60
C GLY A 493 34.50 -2.33 -2.20
N ASP A 494 34.46 -1.01 -1.96
CA ASP A 494 34.07 -0.47 -0.66
C ASP A 494 32.61 -0.82 -0.34
N ARG A 495 32.40 -1.50 0.79
CA ARG A 495 31.09 -1.96 1.26
C ARG A 495 30.66 -1.14 2.47
N ALA A 496 29.54 -0.44 2.35
CA ALA A 496 28.97 0.34 3.43
C ALA A 496 27.53 -0.11 3.75
N VAL A 497 27.27 -0.40 5.03
CA VAL A 497 25.91 -0.58 5.58
C VAL A 497 25.27 0.79 5.72
N LEU A 498 23.98 0.87 5.39
CA LEU A 498 23.23 2.11 5.35
C LEU A 498 22.17 2.18 6.44
N PRO A 499 21.78 3.40 6.85
CA PRO A 499 20.59 3.60 7.67
C PRO A 499 19.33 3.06 7.00
N ALA A 500 18.27 2.90 7.80
CA ALA A 500 16.96 2.47 7.34
C ALA A 500 16.34 3.46 6.33
N LYS A 501 16.59 4.76 6.53
CA LYS A 501 16.11 5.84 5.66
C LYS A 501 17.30 6.66 5.19
N VAL A 502 17.56 6.70 3.88
CA VAL A 502 18.71 7.42 3.33
C VAL A 502 18.50 7.79 1.87
N THR A 503 18.92 9.01 1.50
CA THR A 503 19.08 9.45 0.12
C THR A 503 20.54 9.82 -0.11
N ARG A 504 21.13 9.34 -1.20
CA ARG A 504 22.51 9.68 -1.57
C ARG A 504 22.83 9.41 -3.02
N ASP A 505 23.82 10.11 -3.54
CA ASP A 505 24.36 9.85 -4.85
C ASP A 505 25.38 8.70 -4.80
N VAL A 506 25.34 7.84 -5.81
CA VAL A 506 26.25 6.71 -6.01
C VAL A 506 26.90 6.82 -7.39
N PRO A 507 28.20 6.49 -7.53
CA PRO A 507 28.82 6.42 -8.83
C PRO A 507 28.26 5.25 -9.65
N ALA A 508 28.42 5.33 -10.98
CA ALA A 508 28.17 4.19 -11.86
C ALA A 508 28.93 2.94 -11.40
N GLU A 509 28.39 1.78 -11.70
CA GLU A 509 28.84 0.45 -11.28
C GLU A 509 28.75 0.18 -9.77
N SER A 510 28.01 0.99 -9.00
CA SER A 510 27.68 0.67 -7.60
C SER A 510 26.55 -0.35 -7.52
N THR A 511 26.66 -1.33 -6.63
CA THR A 511 25.58 -2.29 -6.32
C THR A 511 24.85 -1.90 -5.04
N VAL A 512 23.55 -1.63 -5.14
CA VAL A 512 22.66 -1.43 -4.00
C VAL A 512 22.05 -2.78 -3.64
N VAL A 513 22.20 -3.21 -2.38
CA VAL A 513 21.65 -4.46 -1.86
C VAL A 513 20.64 -4.15 -0.78
N VAL A 514 19.41 -4.62 -0.98
CA VAL A 514 18.33 -4.58 0.01
C VAL A 514 18.08 -6.01 0.50
N ARG A 515 18.36 -6.25 1.78
CA ARG A 515 17.96 -7.47 2.49
C ARG A 515 16.71 -7.16 3.28
N THR A 516 15.57 -7.72 2.89
CA THR A 516 14.28 -7.41 3.52
C THR A 516 14.09 -8.21 4.80
N PRO A 517 13.34 -7.77 5.81
CA PRO A 517 13.14 -8.55 7.03
C PRO A 517 12.43 -9.89 6.77
N GLY A 518 12.63 -10.88 7.66
CA GLY A 518 11.76 -12.07 7.69
C GLY A 518 10.50 -11.83 8.52
N GLY A 519 9.64 -12.83 8.63
CA GLY A 519 8.46 -12.79 9.51
C GLY A 519 8.75 -13.45 10.86
N GLY A 520 8.01 -13.09 11.90
CA GLY A 520 8.02 -13.79 13.19
C GLY A 520 7.42 -15.19 13.10
N GLY A 521 7.89 -16.10 13.94
CA GLY A 521 7.34 -17.45 14.10
C GLY A 521 6.08 -17.48 14.98
N TYR A 522 5.36 -18.60 14.96
CA TYR A 522 4.17 -18.83 15.78
C TYR A 522 4.28 -20.16 16.52
N GLY A 523 3.98 -20.14 17.81
CA GLY A 523 4.02 -21.35 18.65
C GLY A 523 5.42 -21.75 19.06
N ASP A 524 5.54 -22.72 19.98
CA ASP A 524 6.82 -23.22 20.48
C ASP A 524 7.62 -23.89 19.34
N PRO A 525 8.85 -23.42 19.03
CA PRO A 525 9.74 -24.09 18.09
C PRO A 525 9.88 -25.60 18.31
N ALA A 526 9.90 -26.06 19.56
CA ALA A 526 10.02 -27.49 19.87
C ALA A 526 8.82 -28.33 19.37
N ALA A 527 7.66 -27.70 19.14
CA ALA A 527 6.46 -28.35 18.62
C ALA A 527 6.48 -28.53 17.09
N ARG A 528 7.43 -27.92 16.37
CA ARG A 528 7.52 -28.05 14.91
C ARG A 528 7.79 -29.49 14.49
N ASP A 529 6.91 -30.03 13.65
CA ASP A 529 7.04 -31.38 13.06
C ASP A 529 8.46 -31.64 12.52
N PRO A 530 9.18 -32.68 13.01
CA PRO A 530 10.52 -33.02 12.52
C PRO A 530 10.61 -33.22 11.01
N ALA A 531 9.53 -33.68 10.36
CA ALA A 531 9.49 -33.83 8.91
C ALA A 531 9.44 -32.47 8.19
N ARG A 532 8.81 -31.44 8.77
CA ARG A 532 8.85 -30.06 8.26
C ARG A 532 10.25 -29.48 8.41
N ARG A 533 10.88 -29.64 9.58
CA ARG A 533 12.28 -29.22 9.79
C ARG A 533 13.24 -29.88 8.80
N GLY A 534 13.03 -31.17 8.51
CA GLY A 534 13.79 -31.89 7.48
C GLY A 534 13.62 -31.27 6.09
N ARG A 535 12.40 -30.88 5.70
CA ARG A 535 12.14 -30.18 4.44
C ARG A 535 12.78 -28.80 4.39
N ASP A 536 12.67 -28.01 5.47
CA ASP A 536 13.26 -26.67 5.55
C ASP A 536 14.78 -26.71 5.26
N ARG A 537 15.50 -27.72 5.78
CA ARG A 537 16.93 -27.91 5.49
C ARG A 537 17.20 -28.30 4.03
N VAL A 538 16.40 -29.23 3.50
CA VAL A 538 16.54 -29.68 2.09
C VAL A 538 16.27 -28.55 1.11
N ASP A 539 15.27 -27.71 1.40
CA ASP A 539 14.85 -26.59 0.56
C ASP A 539 15.74 -25.35 0.76
N GLY A 540 16.73 -25.41 1.67
CA GLY A 540 17.66 -24.31 1.96
C GLY A 540 16.99 -23.13 2.67
N VAL A 541 15.86 -23.36 3.34
CA VAL A 541 15.19 -22.37 4.19
C VAL A 541 16.05 -22.05 5.42
N VAL A 542 16.68 -23.09 5.97
CA VAL A 542 17.61 -23.01 7.10
C VAL A 542 18.95 -23.60 6.67
N THR A 543 20.06 -22.93 6.98
CA THR A 543 21.42 -23.39 6.63
C THR A 543 22.00 -24.33 7.70
N GLU A 544 23.03 -25.11 7.34
CA GLU A 544 23.66 -26.09 8.26
C GLU A 544 24.30 -25.43 9.49
N ASP A 545 24.86 -24.23 9.32
CA ASP A 545 25.41 -23.39 10.41
C ASP A 545 24.32 -22.62 11.18
N GLY A 546 23.08 -22.59 10.68
CA GLY A 546 21.92 -21.95 11.30
C GLY A 546 21.22 -22.79 12.36
N THR A 547 21.90 -23.83 12.88
CA THR A 547 21.38 -24.66 13.95
C THR A 547 21.30 -23.85 15.25
N LEU A 548 20.06 -23.56 15.66
CA LEU A 548 19.68 -23.16 17.01
C LEU A 548 20.01 -24.31 17.98
N ASP A 549 21.29 -24.47 18.33
CA ASP A 549 21.71 -25.29 19.48
C ASP A 549 21.40 -24.52 20.76
N GLY A 550 20.12 -24.55 21.13
CA GLY A 550 19.62 -24.25 22.46
C GLY A 550 19.46 -25.53 23.28
N THR A 551 20.52 -26.32 23.42
CA THR A 551 20.62 -27.32 24.49
C THR A 551 22.08 -27.50 24.90
N ASP A 552 22.50 -26.81 25.96
CA ASP A 552 23.51 -27.35 26.86
C ASP A 552 22.96 -28.68 27.41
N ALA A 553 23.42 -29.78 26.84
CA ALA A 553 23.31 -31.09 27.46
C ALA A 553 24.73 -31.60 27.69
N ASP A 554 25.19 -31.42 28.92
CA ASP A 554 26.29 -32.17 29.51
C ASP A 554 26.18 -33.65 29.10
N GLY A 555 27.19 -34.12 28.36
CA GLY A 555 27.37 -35.51 27.97
C GLY A 555 28.72 -35.97 28.46
N ASP A 556 28.71 -36.46 29.69
CA ASP A 556 29.83 -37.03 30.42
C ASP A 556 30.67 -38.02 29.61
N ASP A 557 31.95 -37.95 29.92
CA ASP A 557 33.01 -38.94 29.70
C ASP A 557 32.57 -40.29 30.29
N ASP A 558 32.40 -41.34 29.49
CA ASP A 558 32.75 -42.68 29.96
C ASP A 558 33.15 -43.66 28.84
N THR A 559 34.20 -44.38 29.20
CA THR A 559 34.99 -45.40 28.52
C THR A 559 34.23 -46.69 28.18
N SER A 560 34.57 -47.33 27.04
CA SER A 560 34.88 -48.78 26.98
C SER A 560 35.30 -49.27 25.59
N GLU A 561 36.49 -49.89 25.57
CA GLU A 561 37.12 -50.83 24.60
C GLU A 561 37.66 -50.34 23.25
#